data_AF-A0A526YKZ2-F1
#
_entry.id   AF-A0A526YKZ2-F1
#
_cell.length_a   1.000
_cell.length_b   1.000
_cell.length_c   1.000
_cell.angle_alpha   90.00
_cell.angle_beta   90.00
_cell.angle_gamma   90.00
#
_symmetry.space_group_name_H-M   'P 1'
#
loop_
_entity.id
_entity.type
_entity.pdbx_description
1 polymer ?
#
loop_
_entity_poly.entity_id
_entity_poly.type
_entity_poly.pdbx_seq_one_letter_code
_entity_poly.pdbx_strand_id
1 'polypeptide(L)' 'GESLGATEGAPAAGLADVVVDITTSGSTLRANHLKVLADGVILRSQACLVASQKPRAATDEAVMRDIAAKMGAFPPP' A
#
# COMPACT_ATOMS: atom_id res chain seq x y z
N GLY A 1 20.85 -8.91 14.79
CA GLY A 1 20.49 -9.63 13.58
C GLY A 1 19.45 -8.79 12.89
N GLU A 2 19.82 -8.13 11.81
CA GLU A 2 18.87 -7.34 11.02
C GLU A 2 18.12 -8.32 10.13
N SER A 3 16.81 -8.44 10.34
CA SER A 3 15.95 -9.21 9.45
C SER A 3 15.93 -8.48 8.12
N LEU A 4 16.60 -9.03 7.11
CA LEU A 4 16.30 -8.69 5.72
C LEU A 4 14.79 -8.94 5.57
N GLY A 5 14.03 -7.94 5.11
CA GLY A 5 12.70 -8.25 4.61
C GLY A 5 12.86 -9.29 3.50
N ALA A 6 11.98 -10.29 3.48
CA ALA A 6 12.14 -11.48 2.63
C ALA A 6 12.31 -11.13 1.14
N THR A 7 11.82 -9.97 0.73
CA THR A 7 11.90 -9.45 -0.63
C THR A 7 13.25 -8.76 -0.88
N GLU A 8 13.72 -7.90 0.01
CA GLU A 8 14.89 -7.03 -0.19
C GLU A 8 16.23 -7.77 -0.13
N GLY A 9 16.27 -8.97 0.43
CA GLY A 9 17.46 -9.83 0.41
C GLY A 9 17.72 -10.50 -0.94
N ALA A 10 16.72 -10.62 -1.82
CA ALA A 10 16.84 -11.37 -3.07
C ALA A 10 17.93 -10.84 -4.03
N PRO A 11 18.12 -9.52 -4.21
CA PRO A 11 19.20 -8.99 -5.04
C PRO A 11 20.60 -9.31 -4.51
N ALA A 12 20.81 -9.16 -3.20
CA ALA A 12 22.10 -9.47 -2.58
C ALA A 12 22.45 -10.96 -2.64
N ALA A 13 21.43 -11.84 -2.64
CA ALA A 13 21.59 -13.28 -2.80
C ALA A 13 21.75 -13.74 -4.27
N GLY A 14 21.67 -12.83 -5.26
CA GLY A 14 21.73 -13.17 -6.69
C GLY A 14 20.51 -13.94 -7.19
N LEU A 15 19.40 -13.89 -6.46
CA LEU A 15 18.16 -14.59 -6.79
C LEU A 15 17.23 -13.75 -7.68
N ALA A 16 17.43 -12.44 -7.73
CA ALA A 16 16.66 -11.51 -8.55
C ALA A 16 17.48 -10.26 -8.91
N ASP A 17 17.28 -9.70 -10.10
CA ASP A 17 17.90 -8.43 -10.48
C ASP A 17 17.16 -7.21 -9.89
N VAL A 18 15.84 -7.34 -9.73
CA VAL A 18 14.94 -6.27 -9.27
C VAL A 18 13.86 -6.88 -8.39
N VAL A 19 13.40 -6.12 -7.40
CA VAL A 19 12.28 -6.46 -6.54
C VAL A 19 11.14 -5.46 -6.70
N VAL A 20 9.92 -5.93 -6.48
CA VAL A 20 8.73 -5.09 -6.42
C VAL A 20 8.13 -5.23 -5.04
N ASP A 21 7.99 -4.11 -4.33
CA ASP A 21 7.48 -4.09 -2.96
C ASP A 21 6.68 -2.80 -2.70
N ILE A 22 5.83 -2.84 -1.67
CA ILE A 22 5.08 -1.67 -1.20
C ILE A 22 5.97 -0.89 -0.23
N THR A 23 6.25 0.37 -0.56
CA THR A 23 7.10 1.23 0.27
C THR A 23 6.46 2.57 0.56
N THR A 24 6.79 3.15 1.73
CA THR A 24 6.34 4.50 2.13
C THR A 24 7.52 5.46 2.18
N SER A 25 8.38 5.36 3.19
CA SER A 25 9.54 6.25 3.36
C SER A 25 10.80 5.77 2.63
N GLY A 26 10.81 4.51 2.18
CA GLY A 26 12.00 3.87 1.60
C GLY A 26 13.11 3.54 2.60
N SER A 27 12.87 3.60 3.91
CA SER A 27 13.89 3.30 4.93
C SER A 27 14.43 1.87 4.81
N THR A 28 13.55 0.89 4.59
CA THR A 28 13.95 -0.52 4.45
C THR A 28 14.77 -0.76 3.19
N LEU A 29 14.41 -0.13 2.07
CA LEU A 29 15.21 -0.19 0.84
C LEU A 29 16.62 0.34 1.07
N ARG A 30 16.76 1.50 1.72
CA ARG A 30 18.06 2.11 2.02
C ARG A 30 18.91 1.26 2.95
N ALA A 31 18.31 0.63 3.96
CA ALA A 31 19.00 -0.30 4.86
C ALA A 31 19.58 -1.52 4.12
N ASN A 32 19.01 -1.87 2.96
CA ASN A 32 19.45 -2.99 2.11
C ASN A 32 20.25 -2.54 0.88
N HIS A 33 20.74 -1.30 0.85
CA HIS A 33 21.45 -0.72 -0.30
C HIS A 33 20.64 -0.68 -1.62
N LEU A 34 19.31 -0.68 -1.51
CA LEU A 34 18.39 -0.59 -2.63
C LEU A 34 17.85 0.84 -2.80
N LYS A 35 17.34 1.13 -4.00
CA LYS A 35 16.65 2.39 -4.33
C LYS A 35 15.46 2.13 -5.23
N VAL A 36 14.46 3.00 -5.14
CA VAL A 36 13.37 3.05 -6.12
C VAL A 36 13.95 3.55 -7.45
N LEU A 37 13.58 2.90 -8.56
CA LEU A 37 13.97 3.34 -9.90
C LEU A 37 13.21 4.64 -10.26
N ALA A 38 13.81 5.49 -11.09
CA ALA A 38 13.25 6.81 -11.41
C ALA A 38 11.83 6.73 -12.02
N ASP A 39 11.58 5.69 -12.80
CA ASP A 39 10.32 5.31 -13.43
C ASP A 39 9.70 4.04 -12.81
N GLY A 40 10.21 3.59 -11.67
CA GLY A 40 9.81 2.33 -11.02
C GLY A 40 8.54 2.41 -10.17
N VAL A 41 7.85 3.55 -10.13
CA VAL A 41 6.59 3.68 -9.40
C VAL A 41 5.46 3.10 -10.25
N ILE A 42 4.97 1.93 -9.85
CA ILE A 42 3.84 1.25 -10.50
C ILE A 42 2.51 1.91 -10.10
N LEU A 43 2.31 2.11 -8.78
CA LEU A 43 1.07 2.67 -8.24
C LEU A 43 1.37 3.47 -6.97
N ARG A 44 0.81 4.68 -6.86
CA ARG A 44 0.70 5.40 -5.60
C ARG A 44 -0.57 4.92 -4.89
N SER A 45 -0.40 4.22 -3.77
CA SER A 45 -1.52 3.65 -3.02
C SER A 45 -1.87 4.48 -1.80
N GLN A 46 -3.10 4.34 -1.36
CA GLN A 46 -3.65 4.89 -0.13
C GLN A 46 -4.77 3.97 0.37
N ALA A 47 -5.15 4.12 1.63
CA ALA A 47 -6.33 3.43 2.14
C ALA A 47 -7.61 4.02 1.50
N CYS A 48 -8.51 3.14 1.07
CA CYS A 48 -9.77 3.52 0.42
C CYS A 48 -10.95 2.77 1.06
N LEU A 49 -12.05 3.48 1.33
CA LEU A 49 -13.34 2.85 1.61
C LEU A 49 -13.95 2.37 0.29
N VAL A 50 -14.18 1.07 0.16
CA VAL A 50 -14.75 0.45 -1.05
C VAL A 50 -16.02 -0.31 -0.72
N ALA A 51 -16.96 -0.37 -1.68
CA ALA A 51 -18.23 -1.05 -1.50
C ALA A 51 -18.62 -1.85 -2.76
N SER A 52 -19.26 -3.01 -2.55
CA SER A 52 -19.77 -3.86 -3.64
C SER A 52 -20.84 -3.14 -4.46
N GLN A 53 -20.82 -3.28 -5.79
CA GLN A 53 -21.86 -2.72 -6.68
C GLN A 53 -23.17 -3.53 -6.68
N LYS A 54 -23.23 -4.65 -5.94
CA LYS A 54 -24.45 -5.47 -5.83
C LYS A 54 -25.54 -4.70 -5.08
N PRO A 55 -26.83 -4.97 -5.41
CA PRO A 55 -27.95 -4.46 -4.62
C PRO A 55 -27.79 -4.84 -3.14
N ARG A 56 -28.19 -3.93 -2.26
CA ARG A 56 -28.16 -4.12 -0.81
C ARG A 56 -29.46 -3.62 -0.18
N ALA A 57 -29.75 -4.05 1.03
CA ALA A 57 -30.90 -3.54 1.77
C ALA A 57 -30.73 -2.04 2.08
N ALA A 58 -31.84 -1.32 2.18
CA ALA A 58 -31.81 0.12 2.47
C ALA A 58 -31.12 0.46 3.80
N THR A 59 -31.22 -0.43 4.79
CA THR A 59 -30.52 -0.31 6.08
C THR A 59 -29.00 -0.33 5.91
N ASP A 60 -28.49 -1.23 5.07
CA ASP A 60 -27.05 -1.37 4.81
C ASP A 60 -26.53 -0.16 4.03
N GLU A 61 -27.34 0.37 3.11
CA GLU A 61 -27.00 1.60 2.40
C GLU A 61 -26.91 2.81 3.34
N ALA A 62 -27.84 2.93 4.28
CA ALA A 62 -27.81 3.99 5.29
C ALA A 62 -26.56 3.91 6.18
N VAL A 63 -26.19 2.73 6.65
CA VAL A 63 -24.97 2.51 7.45
C VAL A 63 -23.72 2.86 6.63
N MET A 64 -23.65 2.44 5.37
CA MET A 64 -22.50 2.76 4.52
C MET A 64 -22.36 4.26 4.27
N ARG A 65 -23.47 4.99 4.14
CA ARG A 65 -23.47 6.45 4.02
C ARG A 65 -22.96 7.12 5.29
N ASP A 66 -23.37 6.63 6.46
CA ASP A 66 -22.89 7.13 7.75
C ASP A 66 -21.37 6.91 7.93
N ILE A 67 -20.87 5.71 7.61
CA ILE A 67 -19.43 5.41 7.64
C ILE A 67 -18.67 6.34 6.68
N ALA A 68 -19.15 6.50 5.45
CA ALA A 68 -18.52 7.38 4.46
C ALA A 68 -18.47 8.83 4.93
N ALA A 69 -19.54 9.34 5.56
CA ALA A 69 -19.57 10.69 6.12
C ALA A 69 -18.56 10.87 7.25
N LYS A 70 -18.44 9.89 8.15
CA LYS A 70 -17.45 9.89 9.24
C LYS A 70 -16.02 9.84 8.73
N MET A 71 -15.76 9.08 7.66
CA MET A 71 -14.45 9.03 7.02
C MET A 71 -14.10 10.30 6.24
N GLY A 72 -15.07 10.93 5.57
CA GLY A 72 -14.86 12.18 4.82
C GLY A 72 -14.63 13.41 5.69
N ALA A 73 -14.92 13.34 6.99
CA ALA A 73 -14.60 14.36 7.97
C ALA A 73 -13.10 14.37 8.36
N PHE A 74 -12.32 13.35 7.95
CA PHE A 74 -10.87 13.38 8.03
C PHE A 74 -10.31 14.14 6.81
N PRO A 75 -9.58 15.24 7.00
CA PRO A 75 -8.97 15.95 5.87
C PRO A 75 -7.99 15.02 5.14
N PRO A 76 -7.81 15.19 3.82
CA PRO A 76 -6.76 14.46 3.12
C PRO A 76 -5.40 14.76 3.78
N PRO A 77 -4.50 13.76 3.85
CA PRO A 77 -3.15 13.95 4.38
C PRO A 77 -2.32 14.95 3.58
#